data_AF-A0A7X0X6N1-F1
#
_entry.id   AF-A0A7X0X6N1-F1
#
_cell.length_a   1.000
_cell.length_b   1.000
_cell.length_c   1.000
_cell.angle_alpha   90.00
_cell.angle_beta   90.00
_cell.angle_gamma   90.00
#
_symmetry.space_group_name_H-M   'P 1'
#
loop_
_entity.id
_entity.type
_entity.pdbx_description
1 polymer ?
#
loop_
_entity_poly.entity_id
_entity_poly.type
_entity_poly.pdbx_seq_one_letter_code
_entity_poly.pdbx_strand_id
1 'polypeptide(L)'
;MVKWNKLYTYSEQIETWDKQAIIEMPSESLYQGYFFLLPKKMVFSISSKFSYFYFPDTWKFQIKKHTEKKVIDATEMIDIFEKNNKVIMQSFHTKKVNDTIIRVQTHIPKKLKKDVIINNDLIR
;
A
#
# COMPACT_ATOMS: atom_id res chain seq x y z
N MET A 1 -10.95 15.50 -5.63
CA MET A 1 -10.05 15.15 -4.52
C MET A 1 -9.63 13.69 -4.74
N VAL A 2 -8.34 13.37 -4.74
CA VAL A 2 -7.86 12.00 -5.05
C VAL A 2 -8.17 11.08 -3.87
N LYS A 3 -8.82 9.94 -4.10
CA LYS A 3 -9.12 8.94 -3.06
C LYS A 3 -7.93 7.98 -2.95
N TRP A 4 -7.52 7.67 -1.73
CA TRP A 4 -6.50 6.66 -1.47
C TRP A 4 -7.13 5.36 -1.02
N ASN A 5 -6.66 4.25 -1.57
CA ASN A 5 -7.08 2.91 -1.24
C ASN A 5 -6.01 2.22 -0.41
N LYS A 6 -6.43 1.35 0.52
CA LYS A 6 -5.57 0.51 1.36
C LYS A 6 -6.00 -0.94 1.17
N LEU A 7 -5.05 -1.78 0.79
CA LEU A 7 -5.27 -3.22 0.64
C LEU A 7 -4.33 -4.00 1.57
N TYR A 8 -4.89 -5.02 2.22
CA TYR A 8 -4.14 -5.96 3.05
C TYR A 8 -3.71 -7.18 2.22
N THR A 9 -2.53 -7.70 2.53
CA THR A 9 -1.98 -8.91 1.92
C THR A 9 -1.12 -9.69 2.91
N TYR A 10 -0.78 -10.92 2.56
CA TYR A 10 0.13 -11.74 3.35
C TYR A 10 1.57 -11.26 3.12
N SER A 11 2.35 -11.17 4.20
CA SER A 11 3.74 -10.71 4.12
C SER A 11 4.62 -11.62 3.26
N GLU A 12 4.27 -12.90 3.13
CA GLU A 12 4.96 -13.86 2.26
C GLU A 12 4.82 -13.54 0.77
N GLN A 13 3.79 -12.79 0.38
CA GLN A 13 3.55 -12.36 -1.01
C GLN A 13 4.32 -11.08 -1.37
N ILE A 14 5.17 -10.58 -0.48
CA ILE A 14 5.92 -9.34 -0.67
C ILE A 14 7.41 -9.65 -0.59
N GLU A 15 8.12 -9.35 -1.67
CA GLU A 15 9.57 -9.30 -1.70
C GLU A 15 10.03 -7.84 -1.79
N THR A 16 10.91 -7.41 -0.87
CA THR A 16 11.42 -6.03 -0.88
C THR A 16 12.81 -5.96 -1.49
N TRP A 17 13.01 -5.07 -2.46
CA TRP A 17 14.28 -4.84 -3.14
C TRP A 17 14.63 -3.35 -3.14
N ASP A 18 15.74 -2.94 -2.51
CA ASP A 18 16.23 -1.55 -2.45
C ASP A 18 15.09 -0.53 -2.21
N LYS A 19 14.59 0.10 -3.28
CA LYS A 19 13.54 1.13 -3.27
C LYS A 19 12.14 0.64 -3.69
N GLN A 20 11.99 -0.62 -4.03
CA GLN A 20 10.78 -1.22 -4.56
C GLN A 20 10.34 -2.43 -3.74
N ALA A 21 9.07 -2.77 -3.87
CA ALA A 21 8.47 -3.98 -3.35
C ALA A 21 7.79 -4.68 -4.53
N ILE A 22 8.08 -5.95 -4.67
CA ILE A 22 7.41 -6.89 -5.57
C ILE A 22 6.26 -7.48 -4.78
N ILE A 23 5.05 -7.35 -5.30
CA ILE A 23 3.84 -7.87 -4.65
C ILE A 23 3.21 -8.87 -5.61
N GLU A 24 3.11 -10.11 -5.15
CA GLU A 24 2.42 -11.18 -5.88
C GLU A 24 0.90 -11.01 -5.81
N MET A 25 0.24 -11.32 -6.92
CA MET A 25 -1.22 -11.31 -6.97
C MET A 25 -1.79 -12.48 -6.18
N PRO A 26 -2.99 -12.35 -5.57
CA PRO A 26 -3.62 -13.43 -4.81
C PRO A 26 -3.77 -14.72 -5.62
N SER A 27 -3.45 -15.86 -5.00
CA SER A 27 -3.43 -17.16 -5.65
C SER A 27 -4.78 -17.62 -6.21
N GLU A 28 -5.88 -17.14 -5.64
CA GLU A 28 -7.24 -17.49 -6.06
C GLU A 28 -7.84 -16.48 -7.07
N SER A 29 -7.02 -15.57 -7.60
CA SER A 29 -7.44 -14.59 -8.61
C SER A 29 -7.14 -15.06 -10.03
N LEU A 30 -7.81 -14.45 -11.02
CA LEU A 30 -7.52 -14.63 -12.45
C LEU A 30 -6.08 -14.23 -12.85
N TYR A 31 -5.37 -13.56 -11.94
CA TYR A 31 -4.00 -13.08 -12.11
C TYR A 31 -2.99 -13.90 -11.29
N GLN A 32 -3.32 -15.14 -10.92
CA GLN A 32 -2.39 -16.01 -10.21
C GLN A 32 -1.03 -16.14 -10.93
N GLY A 33 0.04 -15.93 -10.16
CA GLY A 33 1.43 -15.95 -10.64
C GLY A 33 1.87 -14.68 -11.36
N TYR A 34 1.01 -13.66 -11.43
CA TYR A 34 1.45 -12.31 -11.78
C TYR A 34 1.96 -11.58 -10.53
N PHE A 35 2.80 -10.57 -10.75
CA PHE A 35 3.23 -9.63 -9.72
C PHE A 35 3.19 -8.18 -10.24
N PHE A 36 3.17 -7.22 -9.33
CA PHE A 36 3.36 -5.80 -9.62
C PHE A 36 4.42 -5.20 -8.71
N LEU A 37 4.89 -4.02 -9.12
CA LEU A 37 5.93 -3.28 -8.39
C LEU A 37 5.30 -2.05 -7.74
N LEU A 38 5.65 -1.80 -6.48
CA LEU A 38 5.35 -0.58 -5.77
C LEU A 38 6.61 0.04 -5.18
N PRO A 39 6.66 1.38 -5.00
CA PRO A 39 7.68 2.00 -4.18
C PRO A 39 7.62 1.41 -2.75
N LYS A 40 8.77 1.02 -2.19
CA LYS A 40 8.86 0.42 -0.85
C LYS A 40 8.18 1.27 0.23
N LYS A 41 8.26 2.60 0.11
CA LYS A 41 7.61 3.56 1.01
C LYS A 41 6.08 3.48 1.05
N MET A 42 5.46 2.78 0.10
CA MET A 42 4.01 2.60 -0.02
C MET A 42 3.54 1.25 0.52
N VAL A 43 4.46 0.45 1.08
CA VAL A 43 4.21 -0.90 1.60
C VAL A 43 4.65 -0.94 3.06
N PHE A 44 3.80 -1.51 3.92
CA PHE A 44 3.95 -1.46 5.37
C PHE A 44 3.67 -2.83 5.96
N SER A 45 4.51 -3.26 6.90
CA SER A 45 4.26 -4.46 7.69
C SER A 45 3.39 -4.13 8.90
N ILE A 46 2.39 -4.97 9.17
CA ILE A 46 1.57 -4.93 10.40
C ILE A 46 2.12 -5.94 11.40
N SER A 47 2.47 -7.12 10.90
CA SER A 47 3.04 -8.23 11.68
C SER A 47 3.89 -9.10 10.76
N SER A 48 4.51 -10.15 11.32
CA SER A 48 5.23 -11.16 10.53
C SER A 48 4.35 -11.82 9.45
N LYS A 49 3.03 -11.88 9.65
CA LYS A 49 2.10 -12.53 8.72
C LYS A 49 1.41 -11.58 7.74
N PHE A 50 1.20 -10.33 8.14
CA PHE A 50 0.33 -9.41 7.40
C PHE A 50 1.01 -8.09 7.11
N SER A 51 0.76 -7.59 5.90
CA SER A 51 1.21 -6.31 5.40
C SER A 51 0.07 -5.58 4.71
N TYR A 52 0.26 -4.30 4.43
CA TYR A 52 -0.65 -3.52 3.60
C TYR A 52 0.12 -2.59 2.68
N PHE A 53 -0.56 -2.14 1.64
CA PHE A 53 -0.05 -1.10 0.75
C PHE A 53 -1.16 -0.12 0.41
N TYR A 54 -0.77 1.10 0.04
CA TYR A 54 -1.70 2.14 -0.37
C TYR A 54 -1.40 2.64 -1.78
N PHE A 55 -2.43 3.13 -2.46
CA PHE A 55 -2.33 3.72 -3.79
C PHE A 55 -3.52 4.64 -4.05
N PRO A 56 -3.38 5.67 -4.90
CA PRO A 56 -4.50 6.50 -5.29
C PRO A 56 -5.40 5.77 -6.30
N ASP A 57 -6.68 6.11 -6.30
CA ASP A 57 -7.72 5.57 -7.20
C ASP A 57 -7.47 5.86 -8.68
N THR A 58 -6.64 6.86 -9.00
CA THR A 58 -6.31 7.22 -10.38
C THR A 58 -5.20 6.35 -11.01
N TRP A 59 -4.64 5.38 -10.28
CA TRP A 59 -3.53 4.57 -10.78
C TRP A 59 -3.98 3.44 -11.70
N LYS A 60 -3.08 3.09 -12.62
CA LYS A 60 -3.11 1.85 -13.39
C LYS A 60 -1.88 1.03 -13.04
N PHE A 61 -2.06 -0.27 -12.86
CA PHE A 61 -1.02 -1.20 -12.45
C PHE A 61 -0.59 -2.04 -13.63
N GLN A 62 0.70 -2.01 -13.91
CA GLN A 62 1.29 -2.98 -14.83
C GLN A 62 1.67 -4.23 -14.05
N ILE A 63 0.93 -5.31 -14.29
CA ILE A 63 1.22 -6.64 -13.74
C ILE A 63 2.03 -7.44 -14.75
N LYS A 64 2.94 -8.31 -14.26
CA LYS A 64 3.87 -9.08 -15.09
C LYS A 64 3.87 -10.54 -14.66
N LYS A 65 3.98 -11.45 -15.63
CA LYS A 65 4.19 -12.89 -15.43
C LYS A 65 5.04 -13.43 -16.58
N HIS A 66 6.26 -13.88 -16.29
CA HIS A 66 7.22 -14.30 -17.32
C HIS A 66 7.34 -13.27 -18.47
N THR A 67 6.83 -13.57 -19.65
CA THR A 67 6.81 -12.71 -20.84
C THR A 67 5.53 -11.88 -20.98
N GLU A 68 4.50 -12.18 -20.20
CA GLU A 68 3.20 -11.52 -20.25
C GLU A 68 3.18 -10.24 -19.42
N LYS A 69 2.51 -9.22 -19.96
CA LYS A 69 2.27 -7.93 -19.30
C LYS A 69 0.81 -7.57 -19.49
N LYS A 70 0.14 -7.19 -18.41
CA LYS A 70 -1.23 -6.67 -18.46
C LYS A 70 -1.31 -5.38 -17.65
N VAL A 71 -2.30 -4.56 -17.98
CA VAL A 71 -2.59 -3.33 -17.26
C VAL A 71 -3.99 -3.46 -16.67
N ILE A 72 -4.08 -3.30 -15.36
CA ILE A 72 -5.35 -3.28 -14.63
C ILE A 72 -5.51 -1.91 -13.96
N ASP A 73 -6.74 -1.49 -13.73
CA ASP A 73 -7.00 -0.23 -13.02
C ASP A 73 -7.09 -0.43 -11.50
N ALA A 74 -7.25 0.67 -10.77
CA ALA A 74 -7.37 0.64 -9.32
C ALA A 74 -8.62 -0.10 -8.83
N THR A 75 -9.73 -0.06 -9.58
CA THR A 75 -10.99 -0.75 -9.21
C THR A 75 -10.79 -2.25 -9.30
N GLU A 76 -10.24 -2.71 -10.42
CA GLU A 76 -9.94 -4.12 -10.63
C GLU A 76 -8.91 -4.63 -9.61
N MET A 77 -7.89 -3.82 -9.28
CA MET A 77 -6.93 -4.15 -8.22
C MET A 77 -7.60 -4.34 -6.85
N ILE A 78 -8.58 -3.50 -6.51
CA ILE A 78 -9.34 -3.63 -5.25
C ILE A 78 -10.14 -4.93 -5.25
N ASP A 79 -10.84 -5.23 -6.34
CA ASP A 79 -11.69 -6.41 -6.46
C ASP A 79 -10.88 -7.71 -6.33
N ILE A 80 -9.70 -7.77 -6.96
CA ILE A 80 -8.78 -8.90 -6.89
C ILE A 80 -8.37 -9.21 -5.44
N PHE A 81 -8.11 -8.19 -4.63
CA PHE A 81 -7.64 -8.34 -3.26
C PHE A 81 -8.78 -8.41 -2.24
N GLU A 82 -10.03 -8.23 -2.64
CA GLU A 82 -11.17 -8.08 -1.72
C GLU A 82 -11.32 -9.29 -0.77
N LYS A 83 -11.15 -10.51 -1.29
CA LYS A 83 -11.21 -11.75 -0.50
C LYS A 83 -10.13 -11.80 0.57
N ASN A 84 -8.86 -11.60 0.19
CA ASN A 84 -7.73 -11.54 1.14
C ASN A 84 -7.96 -10.44 2.18
N ASN A 85 -8.44 -9.28 1.73
CA ASN A 85 -8.70 -8.14 2.59
C ASN A 85 -9.75 -8.47 3.67
N LYS A 86 -10.86 -9.12 3.31
CA LYS A 86 -11.90 -9.58 4.25
C LYS A 86 -11.36 -10.58 5.27
N VAL A 87 -10.62 -11.60 4.80
CA VAL A 87 -10.05 -12.65 5.66
C VAL A 87 -9.02 -12.08 6.65
N ILE A 88 -8.10 -11.26 6.16
CA ILE A 88 -7.06 -10.65 7.00
C ILE A 88 -7.70 -9.68 8.00
N MET A 89 -8.72 -8.90 7.58
CA MET A 89 -9.43 -8.01 8.50
C MET A 89 -10.09 -8.76 9.66
N GLN A 90 -10.70 -9.92 9.42
CA GLN A 90 -11.27 -10.76 10.48
C GLN A 90 -10.22 -11.20 11.52
N SER A 91 -8.98 -11.42 11.08
CA SER A 91 -7.86 -11.76 11.98
C SER A 91 -7.47 -10.64 12.93
N PHE A 92 -7.83 -9.38 12.63
CA PHE A 92 -7.66 -8.26 13.55
C PHE A 92 -8.82 -8.11 14.54
N HIS A 93 -10.05 -8.47 14.14
CA HIS A 93 -11.25 -8.31 14.97
C HIS A 93 -11.33 -9.36 16.11
N THR A 94 -10.72 -10.53 15.95
CA THR A 94 -10.73 -11.59 16.98
C THR A 94 -9.79 -11.32 18.14
N LYS A 95 -8.81 -10.42 17.98
CA LYS A 95 -8.13 -9.83 19.13
C LYS A 95 -9.00 -8.68 19.62
N LYS A 96 -9.61 -8.81 20.80
CA LYS A 96 -10.09 -7.68 21.61
C LYS A 96 -8.92 -6.71 21.85
N VAL A 97 -8.61 -5.90 20.87
CA VAL A 97 -7.74 -4.74 20.96
C VAL A 97 -8.67 -3.58 20.67
N ASN A 98 -9.07 -2.96 21.78
CA ASN A 98 -9.87 -1.75 21.88
C ASN A 98 -10.11 -1.00 20.56
N ASP A 99 -11.38 -0.71 20.28
CA ASP A 99 -11.92 0.18 19.25
C ASP A 99 -11.39 1.64 19.30
N THR A 100 -10.19 1.88 19.79
CA THR A 100 -9.55 3.20 19.92
C THR A 100 -8.47 3.47 18.88
N ILE A 101 -8.09 2.52 18.01
CA ILE A 101 -6.99 2.72 17.06
C ILE A 101 -7.41 2.54 15.59
N ILE A 102 -8.53 3.12 15.15
CA ILE A 102 -8.69 3.51 13.73
C ILE A 102 -9.47 4.83 13.62
N ARG A 103 -9.07 5.85 14.37
CA ARG A 103 -9.01 7.20 13.77
C ARG A 103 -7.61 7.29 13.16
N VAL A 104 -7.46 6.78 11.95
CA VAL A 104 -6.37 7.22 11.08
C VAL A 104 -6.64 8.71 10.89
N GLN A 105 -6.02 9.55 11.74
CA GLN A 105 -5.67 10.89 11.33
C GLN A 105 -4.92 10.68 10.04
N THR A 106 -5.59 10.99 8.93
CA THR A 106 -4.97 11.19 7.65
C THR A 106 -3.84 12.15 7.91
N HIS A 107 -2.63 11.62 8.02
CA HIS A 107 -1.42 12.42 8.04
C HIS A 107 -1.21 12.90 6.62
N ILE A 108 -2.15 13.72 6.14
CA ILE A 108 -1.90 14.68 5.08
C ILE A 108 -0.71 15.47 5.64
N PRO A 109 0.48 15.43 5.00
CA PRO A 109 1.62 16.16 5.51
C PRO A 109 1.20 17.62 5.69
N LYS A 110 1.16 18.09 6.94
CA LYS A 110 0.85 19.49 7.23
C LYS A 110 1.98 20.31 6.65
N LYS A 111 1.62 21.25 5.77
CA LYS A 111 2.55 22.24 5.21
C LYS A 111 3.26 22.92 6.40
N LEU A 112 4.57 22.73 6.51
CA LEU A 112 5.38 23.41 7.52
C LEU A 112 5.32 24.91 7.22
N LYS A 113 4.53 25.67 7.98
CA LYS A 113 4.68 27.11 8.11
C LYS A 113 5.80 27.35 9.12
N LYS A 114 7.04 27.15 8.70
CA LYS A 114 8.20 27.68 9.41
C LYS A 114 8.62 28.92 8.64
N ASP A 115 8.53 30.08 9.29
CA ASP A 115 9.21 31.26 8.79
C ASP A 115 10.71 30.96 8.85
N VAL A 116 11.32 30.85 7.67
CA VAL A 116 12.75 30.65 7.55
C VAL A 116 13.40 32.00 7.78
N ILE A 117 13.91 32.22 8.98
CA ILE A 117 14.79 33.37 9.26
C ILE A 117 16.15 33.00 8.68
N ILE A 118 16.48 33.57 7.52
CA ILE A 118 17.82 33.48 6.96
C ILE A 118 18.66 34.54 7.67
N ASN A 119 19.66 34.11 8.45
CA ASN A 119 20.61 35.06 9.03
C ASN A 119 21.39 35.74 7.90
N ASN A 120 21.46 37.07 7.92
CA ASN A 120 22.13 37.87 6.89
C ASN A 120 23.62 37.49 6.72
N ASP A 121 24.26 36.87 7.71
CA ASP A 121 25.65 36.41 7.63
C ASP A 121 25.85 35.25 6.63
N LEU A 122 24.76 34.64 6.16
CA LEU A 122 24.74 33.58 5.15
C LEU A 122 24.30 34.08 3.77
N ILE A 123 23.97 35.37 3.66
CA ILE A 123 23.65 36.07 2.42
C ILE A 123 24.88 36.91 2.07
N ARG A 124 25.59 36.51 1.02
CA ARG A 124 26.74 37.26 0.50
C ARG A 124 26.33 38.64 -0.03
#